data_AF-A0AAE2Y516-F1
#
_entry.id   AF-A0AAE2Y516-F1
#
_cell.length_a   1.000
_cell.length_b   1.000
_cell.length_c   1.000
_cell.angle_alpha   90.00
_cell.angle_beta   90.00
_cell.angle_gamma   90.00
#
_symmetry.space_group_name_H-M   'P 1'
#
loop_
_entity.id
_entity.type
_entity.pdbx_description
1 polymer ?
#
loop_
_entity_poly.entity_id
_entity_poly.type
_entity_poly.pdbx_seq_one_letter_code
_entity_poly.pdbx_strand_id
1 'polypeptide(L)' 'MGLLPAYSPDLNPQDQWWNERRKLLNNRYFATPHQLATAISWFGRNTPSERVTSVCSLTPIGNLLVHQK' A
#
# COMPACT_ATOMS: atom_id res chain seq x y z
N MET A 1 16.82 12.76 -6.96
CA MET A 1 15.97 11.81 -6.20
C MET A 1 16.44 11.82 -4.77
N GLY A 2 15.59 12.23 -3.82
CA GLY A 2 15.94 12.23 -2.40
C GLY A 2 15.92 10.82 -1.84
N LEU A 3 16.82 10.51 -0.91
CA LEU A 3 16.79 9.27 -0.14
C LEU A 3 15.72 9.38 0.93
N LEU A 4 14.86 8.35 1.06
CA LEU A 4 13.93 8.25 2.17
C LEU A 4 14.72 8.07 3.48
N PRO A 5 14.34 8.77 4.57
CA PRO A 5 14.97 8.55 5.87
C PRO A 5 14.78 7.10 6.33
N ALA A 6 15.76 6.58 7.07
CA ALA A 6 15.69 5.23 7.61
C ALA A 6 14.44 5.08 8.50
N TYR A 7 13.86 3.88 8.51
CA TYR A 7 12.67 3.55 9.31
C TYR A 7 11.46 4.46 9.08
N SER A 8 11.27 4.95 7.86
CA SER A 8 10.13 5.81 7.48
C SER A 8 9.16 5.11 6.50
N PRO A 9 8.51 4.00 6.90
CA PRO A 9 7.57 3.26 6.04
C PRO A 9 6.31 4.08 5.72
N ASP A 10 5.97 5.04 6.58
CA ASP A 10 4.93 6.04 6.41
C ASP A 10 5.24 7.01 5.27
N LEU A 11 6.51 7.19 4.89
CA LEU A 11 6.91 8.00 3.74
C LEU A 11 7.05 7.20 2.45
N ASN A 12 7.06 5.86 2.54
CA ASN A 12 7.24 4.98 1.39
C ASN A 12 5.88 4.65 0.72
N PRO A 13 5.65 5.09 -0.53
CA PRO A 13 4.40 4.80 -1.24
C PRO A 13 4.13 3.30 -1.41
N GLN A 14 5.19 2.49 -1.52
CA GLN A 14 5.04 1.04 -1.63
C GLN A 14 4.45 0.45 -0.35
N ASP A 15 4.97 0.82 0.83
CA ASP A 15 4.46 0.34 2.11
C ASP A 15 3.04 0.85 2.39
N GLN A 16 2.77 2.11 2.04
CA GLN A 16 1.43 2.68 2.12
C GLN A 16 0.41 1.93 1.25
N TRP A 17 0.75 1.65 -0.01
CA TRP A 17 -0.12 0.85 -0.89
C TRP A 17 -0.26 -0.58 -0.35
N TRP A 18 0.84 -1.16 0.14
CA TRP A 18 0.86 -2.51 0.69
C TRP A 18 -0.01 -2.63 1.95
N ASN A 19 -0.31 -1.56 2.70
CA ASN A 19 -1.25 -1.62 3.82
C ASN A 19 -2.68 -2.02 3.40
N GLU A 20 -3.09 -1.72 2.18
CA GLU A 20 -4.39 -2.13 1.62
C GLU A 20 -4.51 -3.65 1.47
N ARG A 21 -3.38 -4.38 1.43
CA ARG A 21 -3.36 -5.85 1.37
C ARG A 21 -4.13 -6.52 2.49
N ARG A 22 -4.34 -5.83 3.63
CA ARG A 22 -5.14 -6.34 4.74
C ARG A 22 -6.55 -6.73 4.28
N LYS A 23 -7.11 -6.04 3.27
CA LYS A 23 -8.40 -6.40 2.64
C LYS A 23 -8.36 -7.76 1.93
N LEU A 24 -7.19 -8.13 1.42
CA LEU A 24 -6.95 -9.40 0.73
C LEU A 24 -6.54 -10.52 1.69
N LEU A 25 -5.65 -10.21 2.64
CA LEU A 25 -4.95 -11.21 3.46
C LEU A 25 -5.63 -11.48 4.80
N ASN A 26 -6.39 -10.52 5.36
CA ASN A 26 -7.02 -10.74 6.66
C ASN A 26 -8.09 -11.82 6.55
N ASN A 27 -8.06 -12.77 7.50
CA ASN A 27 -9.03 -13.86 7.63
C ASN A 27 -9.14 -14.76 6.38
N ARG A 28 -8.10 -14.78 5.52
CA ARG A 28 -8.02 -15.69 4.38
C ARG A 28 -6.88 -16.68 4.59
N TYR A 29 -7.21 -17.96 4.42
CA TYR A 29 -6.23 -19.03 4.35
C TYR A 29 -5.93 -19.35 2.88
N PHE A 30 -4.64 -19.47 2.55
CA PHE A 30 -4.17 -19.87 1.23
C PHE A 30 -3.49 -21.24 1.37
N ALA A 31 -4.03 -22.25 0.70
CA ALA A 31 -3.53 -23.63 0.85
C ALA A 31 -2.19 -23.85 0.15
N THR A 32 -1.84 -23.01 -0.83
CA THR A 32 -0.58 -23.10 -1.57
C THR A 32 0.04 -21.73 -1.83
N PRO A 33 1.38 -21.66 -1.97
CA PRO A 33 2.07 -20.42 -2.37
C PRO A 33 1.55 -19.86 -3.71
N HIS A 34 1.18 -20.74 -4.63
CA HIS A 34 0.62 -20.35 -5.92
C HIS A 34 -0.69 -19.58 -5.77
N GLN A 35 -1.62 -20.08 -4.93
CA GLN A 35 -2.87 -19.37 -4.65
C GLN A 35 -2.64 -17.97 -4.08
N LEU A 36 -1.68 -17.83 -3.16
CA LEU A 36 -1.31 -16.53 -2.59
C LEU A 36 -0.75 -15.59 -3.68
N ALA A 37 0.16 -16.09 -4.52
CA ALA A 37 0.76 -15.30 -5.61
C ALA A 37 -0.29 -14.82 -6.62
N THR A 38 -1.24 -15.69 -7.00
CA THR A 38 -2.36 -15.31 -7.87
C THR A 38 -3.24 -14.24 -7.22
N ALA A 39 -3.56 -14.37 -5.94
CA ALA A 39 -4.38 -13.41 -5.21
C ALA A 39 -3.71 -12.03 -5.11
N ILE A 40 -2.41 -11.98 -4.80
CA ILE A 40 -1.63 -10.74 -4.77
C ILE A 40 -1.56 -10.11 -6.17
N SER A 41 -1.33 -10.91 -7.21
CA SER A 41 -1.27 -10.42 -8.59
C SER A 41 -2.61 -9.84 -9.04
N TRP A 42 -3.72 -10.49 -8.70
CA TRP A 42 -5.06 -9.99 -8.95
C TRP A 42 -5.29 -8.67 -8.20
N PHE A 43 -4.90 -8.59 -6.93
CA PHE A 43 -5.04 -7.38 -6.12
C PHE A 43 -4.29 -6.18 -6.71
N GLY A 44 -3.05 -6.40 -7.16
CA GLY A 44 -2.27 -5.37 -7.86
C GLY A 44 -2.95 -4.87 -9.12
N ARG A 45 -3.43 -5.78 -9.97
CA ARG A 45 -4.10 -5.43 -11.25
C ARG A 45 -5.46 -4.75 -11.06
N ASN A 46 -6.16 -5.07 -9.97
CA ASN A 46 -7.49 -4.52 -9.67
C ASN A 46 -7.43 -3.32 -8.72
N THR A 47 -6.24 -2.86 -8.32
CA THR A 47 -6.12 -1.62 -7.57
C THR A 47 -6.52 -0.45 -8.47
N PRO A 48 -7.50 0.40 -8.07
CA PRO A 48 -7.88 1.57 -8.86
C PRO A 48 -6.70 2.52 -9.09
N SER A 49 -6.59 3.08 -10.29
CA SER A 49 -5.53 4.04 -10.65
C SER A 49 -5.53 5.25 -9.72
N GLU A 50 -6.71 5.77 -9.37
CA GLU A 50 -6.88 6.87 -8.41
C GLU A 50 -6.24 6.55 -7.06
N ARG A 51 -6.32 5.30 -6.60
CA ARG A 51 -5.70 4.89 -5.35
C ARG A 51 -4.19 4.91 -5.49
N VAL A 52 -3.64 4.34 -6.55
CA VAL A 52 -2.20 4.37 -6.85
C VAL A 52 -1.69 5.81 -6.92
N THR A 53 -2.40 6.68 -7.63
CA THR A 53 -2.09 8.11 -7.71
C THR A 53 -2.09 8.76 -6.33
N SER A 54 -3.12 8.52 -5.51
CA SER A 54 -3.21 9.05 -4.15
C SER A 54 -2.03 8.65 -3.25
N VAL A 55 -1.55 7.41 -3.36
CA VAL A 55 -0.40 6.94 -2.56
C VAL A 55 0.90 7.58 -3.04
N CYS A 56 1.09 7.65 -4.36
CA CYS A 56 2.29 8.23 -4.98
C CYS A 56 2.35 9.76 -4.87
N SER A 57 1.21 10.45 -4.77
CA SER A 57 1.12 11.89 -4.57
C SER A 57 1.36 12.32 -3.11
N LEU A 58 1.68 11.36 -2.21
CA LEU A 58 1.88 11.61 -0.77
C LEU A 58 0.69 12.33 -0.11
N THR A 59 -0.51 12.26 -0.71
CA THR A 59 -1.74 12.85 -0.16
C THR A 59 -2.04 12.37 1.27
N PRO A 60 -1.80 11.09 1.63
CA PRO A 60 -1.93 10.62 3.01
C PRO A 60 -1.02 11.36 3.99
N ILE A 61 0.22 11.68 3.59
CA ILE A 61 1.17 12.44 4.41
C ILE A 61 0.74 13.89 4.52
N GLY A 62 0.29 14.50 3.40
CA GLY A 62 -0.31 15.82 3.41
C GLY A 62 -1.46 15.92 4.42
N ASN A 63 -2.34 14.93 4.44
CA ASN A 63 -3.44 14.87 5.42
C ASN A 63 -2.93 14.70 6.86
N LEU A 64 -1.91 13.86 7.10
CA LEU A 64 -1.32 13.70 8.44
C LEU A 64 -0.68 14.99 8.94
N LEU A 65 0.00 15.74 8.07
CA LEU A 65 0.63 17.02 8.42
C LEU A 65 -0.41 18.12 8.69
N VAL A 66 -1.55 18.10 8.00
CA VAL A 66 -2.66 19.05 8.23
C VAL A 66 -3.37 18.80 9.56
N HIS A 67 -3.47 17.55 10.02
CA HIS A 67 -4.12 17.19 11.28
C HIS A 67 -3.22 17.34 12.53
N GLN A 68 -1.95 17.73 12.35
CA GLN A 68 -1.00 18.00 13.44
C GLN A 68 -0.92 19.50 13.79
N LYS A 69 -1.79 20.34 13.22
CA LYS A 69 -2.01 21.75 13.61
C LYS A 69 -3.30 21.89 14.40
#